data_AF-A0A0G4N2H5-F1
#
_entry.id   AF-A0A0G4N2H5-F1
#
_cell.length_a   1.000
_cell.length_b   1.000
_cell.length_c   1.000
_cell.angle_alpha   90.00
_cell.angle_beta   90.00
_cell.angle_gamma   90.00
#
_symmetry.space_group_name_H-M   'P 1'
#
loop_
_entity.id
_entity.type
_entity.pdbx_description
1 polymer ?
#
loop_
_entity_poly.entity_id
_entity_poly.type
_entity_poly.pdbx_seq_one_letter_code
_entity_poly.pdbx_strand_id
1 'polypeptide(L)'
;MLDNTRAWLLGQIRAAKPSFISKQPHFNFISAHYFWIVSLTILASVLMYATAGGQLAYIDALFFASGANTQAGLNTVDVNLLNTFQQICIYIFTMTSNPIVIHSSVVFLRLYWFEKRFQNMVRDARARRVTISKSRAKAHLDMNQAEMDTRYITFDPDVSDNLAPILTEIQNKIILPYYLPPHQRERVFNEKHRNSLRMNPVDIEIDGLTHRFSHLPWKEIPSTRAVFHEALRNMETTHDWSNFVRLLSGLREAKRVINTAMFVKMIRQTGAKGRVFAVIDAARQTKRTGLRFDLPQKVQEVLLFVQLKALDAAWEKKELEQALRWSTMVLEMAADPAHRLEKRRPDWLSWPVERDPLSLTAPLHLAAALAVGHNAGRDVDGRVAYWAKQVVAAWPAGKGLLEAYPAEAFGGKGSVSGDRGDVRYLSAAPLYIAPA
;
A
#
# COMPACT_ATOMS: atom_id res chain seq x y z
N MET A 1 22.06 -17.58 -59.44
CA MET A 1 20.67 -17.02 -59.49
C MET A 1 19.70 -17.72 -58.55
N LEU A 2 19.79 -19.04 -58.34
CA LEU A 2 18.89 -19.81 -57.46
C LEU A 2 19.10 -19.55 -55.95
N ASP A 3 20.31 -19.21 -55.52
CA ASP A 3 20.60 -18.97 -54.10
C ASP A 3 20.07 -17.62 -53.60
N ASN A 4 20.11 -16.58 -54.44
CA ASN A 4 19.54 -15.28 -54.12
C ASN A 4 18.01 -15.32 -54.07
N THR A 5 17.36 -16.12 -54.93
CA THR A 5 15.90 -16.29 -54.90
C THR A 5 15.45 -17.09 -53.69
N ARG A 6 16.22 -18.13 -53.29
CA ARG A 6 15.98 -18.86 -52.04
C ARG A 6 16.18 -17.99 -50.81
N ALA A 7 17.24 -17.17 -50.76
CA ALA A 7 17.49 -16.24 -49.66
C ALA A 7 16.40 -15.16 -49.54
N TRP A 8 15.93 -14.63 -50.69
CA TRP A 8 14.83 -13.68 -50.74
C TRP A 8 13.49 -14.29 -50.30
N LEU A 9 13.18 -15.51 -50.76
CA LEU A 9 12.00 -16.26 -50.32
C LEU A 9 12.06 -16.61 -48.83
N LEU A 10 13.22 -17.06 -48.33
CA LEU A 10 13.44 -17.33 -46.90
C LEU A 10 13.33 -16.05 -46.06
N GLY A 11 13.75 -14.90 -46.60
CA GLY A 11 13.56 -13.58 -46.02
C GLY A 11 12.08 -13.19 -45.91
N GLN A 12 11.30 -13.41 -46.97
CA GLN A 12 9.86 -13.17 -46.95
C GLN A 12 9.11 -14.14 -46.02
N ILE A 13 9.49 -15.42 -45.98
CA ILE A 13 8.92 -16.41 -45.06
C ILE A 13 9.25 -16.08 -43.59
N ARG A 14 10.46 -15.55 -43.32
CA ARG A 14 10.82 -15.03 -41.97
C ARG A 14 10.06 -13.76 -41.60
N ALA A 15 9.80 -12.87 -42.57
CA ALA A 15 9.02 -11.65 -42.36
C ALA A 15 7.52 -11.94 -42.17
N ALA A 16 7.01 -12.98 -42.84
CA ALA A 16 5.65 -13.48 -42.71
C ALA A 16 5.44 -14.41 -41.50
N LYS A 17 6.36 -14.42 -40.52
CA LYS A 17 6.17 -15.18 -39.28
C LYS A 17 4.83 -14.78 -38.66
N PRO A 18 3.83 -15.67 -38.65
CA PRO A 18 2.56 -15.31 -38.07
C PRO A 18 2.77 -15.20 -36.54
N SER A 19 2.04 -14.29 -35.91
CA SER A 19 2.23 -13.86 -34.51
C SER A 19 2.18 -15.00 -33.46
N PHE A 20 1.88 -16.22 -33.88
CA PHE A 20 1.78 -17.45 -33.11
C PHE A 20 3.12 -18.06 -32.65
N ILE A 21 4.27 -17.63 -33.20
CA ILE A 21 5.61 -18.22 -32.88
C ILE A 21 6.52 -17.22 -32.10
N SER A 22 5.97 -16.10 -31.65
CA SER A 22 6.68 -15.14 -30.79
C SER A 22 6.57 -15.54 -29.31
N LYS A 23 7.64 -15.32 -28.52
CA LYS A 23 7.63 -15.47 -27.04
C LYS A 23 6.67 -14.48 -26.34
N GLN A 24 6.12 -13.50 -27.07
CA GLN A 24 5.13 -12.53 -26.63
C GLN A 24 4.06 -12.41 -27.73
N PRO A 25 3.08 -13.33 -27.81
CA PRO A 25 2.07 -13.29 -28.86
C PRO A 25 1.05 -12.19 -28.58
N HIS A 26 1.05 -11.13 -29.40
CA HIS A 26 0.01 -10.11 -29.38
C HIS A 26 -1.14 -10.57 -30.30
N PHE A 27 -2.14 -11.23 -29.72
CA PHE A 27 -3.30 -11.73 -30.46
C PHE A 27 -4.21 -10.57 -30.84
N ASN A 28 -4.18 -10.17 -32.11
CA ASN A 28 -5.17 -9.27 -32.67
C ASN A 28 -6.39 -10.08 -33.14
N PHE A 29 -7.62 -9.66 -32.77
CA PHE A 29 -8.85 -10.38 -33.13
C PHE A 29 -8.96 -10.63 -34.64
N ILE A 30 -8.57 -9.63 -35.42
CA ILE A 30 -8.57 -9.66 -36.89
C ILE A 30 -7.69 -10.81 -37.42
N SER A 31 -6.49 -10.99 -36.86
CA SER A 31 -5.56 -12.04 -37.30
C SER A 31 -6.06 -13.45 -36.96
N ALA A 32 -6.66 -13.63 -35.78
CA ALA A 32 -7.25 -14.90 -35.39
C ALA A 32 -8.49 -15.25 -36.24
N HIS A 33 -9.30 -14.24 -36.57
CA HIS A 33 -10.46 -14.38 -37.43
C HIS A 33 -10.08 -14.82 -38.86
N TYR A 34 -9.09 -14.17 -39.48
CA TYR A 34 -8.62 -14.60 -40.80
C TYR A 34 -8.00 -15.99 -40.79
N PHE A 35 -7.24 -16.33 -39.74
CA PHE A 35 -6.68 -17.68 -39.59
C PHE A 35 -7.79 -18.74 -39.50
N TRP A 36 -8.87 -18.46 -38.77
CA TRP A 36 -10.04 -19.33 -38.66
C TRP A 36 -10.69 -19.57 -40.03
N ILE A 37 -11.01 -18.49 -40.77
CA ILE A 37 -11.65 -18.59 -42.08
C ILE A 37 -10.78 -19.36 -43.07
N VAL A 38 -9.49 -19.04 -43.16
CA VAL A 38 -8.57 -19.70 -44.10
C VAL A 38 -8.39 -21.18 -43.74
N SER A 39 -8.23 -21.51 -42.46
CA SER A 39 -8.05 -22.91 -42.03
C SER A 39 -9.28 -23.76 -42.28
N LEU A 40 -10.49 -23.24 -41.97
CA LEU A 40 -11.74 -23.95 -42.23
C LEU A 40 -12.04 -24.05 -43.72
N THR A 41 -11.63 -23.07 -44.53
CA THR A 41 -11.77 -23.12 -45.99
C THR A 41 -10.94 -24.25 -46.58
N ILE A 42 -9.68 -24.40 -46.16
CA ILE A 42 -8.81 -25.49 -46.62
C ILE A 42 -9.33 -26.84 -46.11
N LEU A 43 -9.79 -26.91 -44.86
CA LEU A 43 -10.34 -28.14 -44.31
C LEU A 43 -11.61 -28.58 -45.06
N ALA A 44 -12.54 -27.66 -45.28
CA ALA A 44 -13.77 -27.92 -46.01
C ALA A 44 -13.50 -28.31 -47.47
N SER A 45 -12.55 -27.66 -48.15
CA SER A 45 -12.22 -28.00 -49.53
C SER A 45 -11.64 -29.41 -49.66
N VAL A 46 -10.79 -29.83 -48.71
CA VAL A 46 -10.24 -31.19 -48.67
C VAL A 46 -11.34 -32.22 -48.40
N LEU A 47 -12.23 -31.98 -47.44
CA LEU A 47 -13.33 -32.89 -47.12
C LEU A 47 -14.32 -33.04 -48.28
N MET A 48 -14.68 -31.94 -48.93
CA MET A 48 -15.59 -31.95 -50.07
C MET A 48 -14.98 -32.64 -51.29
N TYR A 49 -13.68 -32.42 -51.56
CA TYR A 49 -12.99 -33.06 -52.66
C TYR A 49 -12.76 -34.56 -52.43
N ALA A 50 -12.33 -34.95 -51.23
CA ALA A 50 -12.07 -36.36 -50.89
C ALA A 50 -13.33 -37.23 -50.99
N THR A 51 -14.50 -36.65 -50.68
CA THR A 51 -15.78 -37.35 -50.75
C THR A 51 -16.48 -37.26 -52.11
N ALA A 52 -15.93 -36.50 -53.06
CA ALA A 52 -16.53 -36.32 -54.38
C ALA A 52 -16.39 -37.52 -55.32
N GLY A 53 -15.52 -38.50 -55.02
CA GLY A 53 -15.30 -39.66 -55.89
C GLY A 53 -14.85 -39.31 -57.31
N GLY A 54 -14.24 -38.13 -57.52
CA GLY A 54 -13.82 -37.62 -58.83
C GLY A 54 -14.86 -36.80 -59.60
N GLN A 55 -16.07 -36.60 -59.07
CA GLN A 55 -17.15 -35.86 -59.74
C GLN A 55 -17.08 -34.33 -59.57
N LEU A 56 -16.23 -33.84 -58.66
CA LEU A 56 -16.07 -32.41 -58.36
C LEU A 56 -14.62 -32.02 -58.56
N ALA A 57 -14.36 -31.01 -59.39
CA ALA A 57 -13.01 -30.47 -59.53
C ALA A 57 -12.59 -29.80 -58.21
N TYR A 58 -11.29 -29.90 -57.86
CA TYR A 58 -10.79 -29.31 -56.61
C TYR A 58 -11.03 -27.79 -56.54
N ILE A 59 -10.99 -27.11 -57.68
CA ILE A 59 -11.24 -25.66 -57.77
C ILE A 59 -12.68 -25.34 -57.35
N ASP A 60 -13.65 -26.15 -57.78
CA ASP A 60 -15.05 -26.01 -57.38
C ASP A 60 -15.23 -26.32 -55.89
N ALA A 61 -14.59 -27.38 -55.39
CA ALA A 61 -14.60 -27.71 -53.96
C ALA A 61 -14.02 -26.56 -53.10
N LEU A 62 -12.94 -25.94 -53.54
CA LEU A 62 -12.33 -24.78 -52.86
C LEU A 62 -13.24 -23.55 -52.94
N PHE A 63 -13.91 -23.33 -54.08
CA PHE A 63 -14.83 -22.21 -54.25
C PHE A 63 -16.05 -22.35 -53.34
N PHE A 64 -16.66 -23.55 -53.26
CA PHE A 64 -17.74 -23.84 -52.32
C PHE A 64 -17.30 -23.69 -50.86
N ALA A 65 -16.14 -24.21 -50.49
CA ALA A 65 -15.60 -24.10 -49.14
C ALA A 65 -15.32 -22.65 -48.72
N SER A 66 -14.77 -21.84 -49.64
CA SER A 66 -14.54 -20.41 -49.44
C SER A 66 -15.87 -19.67 -49.32
N GLY A 67 -16.83 -19.96 -50.20
CA GLY A 67 -18.16 -19.37 -50.20
C GLY A 67 -18.95 -19.68 -48.92
N ALA A 68 -18.83 -20.89 -48.39
CA ALA A 68 -19.44 -21.29 -47.11
C ALA A 68 -18.85 -20.50 -45.93
N ASN A 69 -17.52 -20.38 -45.86
CA ASN A 69 -16.84 -19.70 -44.74
C ASN A 69 -16.86 -18.17 -44.82
N THR A 70 -17.10 -17.60 -46.01
CA THR A 70 -17.23 -16.15 -46.24
C THR A 70 -18.68 -15.70 -46.43
N GLN A 71 -19.62 -16.64 -46.46
CA GLN A 71 -21.04 -16.41 -46.68
C GLN A 71 -21.37 -15.70 -48.01
N ALA A 72 -20.55 -15.93 -49.05
CA ALA A 72 -20.73 -15.31 -50.36
C ALA A 72 -21.96 -15.87 -51.12
N GLY A 73 -22.31 -17.15 -50.88
CA GLY A 73 -23.50 -17.77 -51.45
C GLY A 73 -23.45 -18.09 -52.96
N LEU A 74 -22.26 -18.05 -53.57
CA LEU A 74 -22.05 -18.34 -54.99
C LEU A 74 -21.78 -19.84 -55.22
N ASN A 75 -22.38 -20.41 -56.26
CA ASN A 75 -22.28 -21.83 -56.60
C ASN A 75 -21.65 -22.00 -57.99
N THR A 76 -20.56 -22.77 -58.11
CA THR A 76 -19.93 -23.08 -59.41
C THR A 76 -20.55 -24.29 -60.10
N VAL A 77 -21.15 -25.18 -59.33
CA VAL A 77 -21.91 -26.36 -59.77
C VAL A 77 -23.30 -26.30 -59.13
N ASP A 78 -24.31 -26.92 -59.73
CA ASP A 78 -25.62 -27.03 -59.08
C ASP A 78 -25.50 -27.83 -57.77
N VAL A 79 -25.96 -27.25 -56.65
CA VAL A 79 -25.89 -27.85 -55.32
C VAL A 79 -26.69 -29.16 -55.25
N ASN A 80 -27.73 -29.31 -56.08
CA ASN A 80 -28.51 -30.55 -56.16
C ASN A 80 -27.71 -31.74 -56.70
N LEU A 81 -26.60 -31.49 -57.41
CA LEU A 81 -25.71 -32.51 -57.93
C LEU A 81 -24.64 -32.93 -56.92
N LEU A 82 -24.49 -32.19 -55.81
CA LEU A 82 -23.56 -32.53 -54.73
C LEU A 82 -24.12 -33.68 -53.89
N ASN A 83 -23.23 -34.51 -53.36
CA ASN A 83 -23.63 -35.57 -52.45
C ASN A 83 -24.09 -34.99 -51.09
N THR A 84 -24.86 -35.78 -50.34
CA THR A 84 -25.42 -35.34 -49.05
C THR A 84 -24.34 -34.92 -48.05
N PHE A 85 -23.18 -35.57 -48.05
CA PHE A 85 -22.08 -35.23 -47.14
C PHE A 85 -21.48 -33.85 -47.46
N GLN A 86 -21.28 -33.54 -48.73
CA GLN A 86 -20.81 -32.23 -49.22
C GLN A 86 -21.79 -31.12 -48.85
N GLN A 87 -23.09 -31.36 -49.00
CA GLN A 87 -24.14 -30.42 -48.59
C GLN A 87 -24.13 -30.19 -47.07
N ILE A 88 -23.97 -31.25 -46.27
CA ILE A 88 -23.81 -31.14 -44.81
C ILE A 88 -22.55 -30.35 -44.45
N CYS A 89 -21.43 -30.58 -45.14
CA CYS A 89 -20.21 -29.79 -44.94
C CYS A 89 -20.48 -28.31 -45.18
N ILE A 90 -21.08 -27.94 -46.32
CA ILE A 90 -21.42 -26.54 -46.63
C ILE A 90 -22.26 -25.93 -45.49
N TYR A 91 -23.28 -26.65 -45.02
CA TYR A 91 -24.14 -26.20 -43.94
C TYR A 91 -23.37 -25.95 -42.63
N ILE A 92 -22.57 -26.92 -42.19
CA ILE A 92 -21.81 -26.84 -40.93
C ILE A 92 -20.77 -25.70 -40.99
N PHE A 93 -19.99 -25.61 -42.07
CA PHE A 93 -18.95 -24.59 -42.18
C PHE A 93 -19.54 -23.17 -42.27
N THR A 94 -20.72 -23.03 -42.89
CA THR A 94 -21.46 -21.75 -42.92
C THR A 94 -21.96 -21.36 -41.53
N MET A 95 -22.42 -22.32 -40.72
CA MET A 95 -22.84 -22.07 -39.34
C MET A 95 -21.66 -21.65 -38.45
N THR A 96 -20.51 -22.32 -38.57
CA THR A 96 -19.34 -22.03 -37.71
C THR A 96 -18.69 -20.68 -38.03
N SER A 97 -18.84 -20.19 -39.25
CA SER A 97 -18.24 -18.94 -39.71
C SER A 97 -19.19 -17.74 -39.66
N ASN A 98 -20.37 -17.91 -39.04
CA ASN A 98 -21.32 -16.83 -38.79
C ASN A 98 -20.76 -15.81 -37.78
N PRO A 99 -20.91 -14.49 -38.03
CA PRO A 99 -20.57 -13.43 -37.07
C PRO A 99 -21.04 -13.71 -35.63
N ILE A 100 -22.23 -14.29 -35.45
CA ILE A 100 -22.76 -14.63 -34.12
C ILE A 100 -21.84 -15.61 -33.39
N VAL A 101 -21.40 -16.69 -34.06
CA VAL A 101 -20.55 -17.73 -33.47
C VAL A 101 -19.17 -17.19 -33.16
N ILE A 102 -18.57 -16.47 -34.12
CA ILE A 102 -17.22 -15.91 -33.98
C ILE A 102 -17.19 -14.87 -32.86
N HIS A 103 -18.14 -13.93 -32.80
CA HIS A 103 -18.18 -12.94 -31.73
C HIS A 103 -18.55 -13.56 -30.36
N SER A 104 -19.43 -14.57 -30.32
CA SER A 104 -19.76 -15.27 -29.08
C SER A 104 -18.55 -15.99 -28.48
N SER A 105 -17.69 -16.60 -29.31
CA SER A 105 -16.46 -17.24 -28.84
C SER A 105 -15.52 -16.28 -28.11
N VAL A 106 -15.44 -15.02 -28.55
CA VAL A 106 -14.65 -13.96 -27.89
C VAL A 106 -15.27 -13.55 -26.56
N VAL A 107 -16.60 -13.52 -26.46
CA VAL A 107 -17.30 -13.23 -25.20
C VAL A 107 -16.99 -14.32 -24.17
N PHE A 108 -17.06 -15.59 -24.55
CA PHE A 108 -16.67 -16.70 -23.65
C PHE A 108 -15.21 -16.63 -23.25
N LEU A 109 -14.31 -16.33 -24.17
CA LEU A 109 -12.89 -16.13 -23.85
C LEU A 109 -12.71 -14.97 -22.85
N ARG A 110 -13.42 -13.86 -23.05
CA ARG A 110 -13.39 -12.71 -22.13
C ARG A 110 -13.95 -13.06 -20.76
N LEU A 111 -15.06 -13.81 -20.66
CA LEU A 111 -15.58 -14.32 -19.40
C LEU A 111 -14.60 -15.29 -18.73
N TYR A 112 -13.96 -16.16 -19.48
CA TYR A 112 -12.95 -17.09 -18.95
C TYR A 112 -11.74 -16.33 -18.38
N TRP A 113 -11.22 -15.32 -19.09
CA TRP A 113 -10.13 -14.48 -18.58
C TRP A 113 -10.58 -13.58 -17.43
N PHE A 114 -11.84 -13.14 -17.41
CA PHE A 114 -12.43 -12.42 -16.29
C PHE A 114 -12.51 -13.31 -15.05
N GLU A 115 -13.03 -14.54 -15.17
CA GLU A 115 -13.07 -15.54 -14.12
C GLU A 115 -11.67 -15.89 -13.62
N LYS A 116 -10.71 -16.10 -14.54
CA LYS A 116 -9.31 -16.38 -14.17
C LYS A 116 -8.63 -15.20 -13.50
N ARG A 117 -8.93 -13.97 -13.92
CA ARG A 117 -8.45 -12.74 -13.27
C ARG A 117 -9.10 -12.54 -11.91
N PHE A 118 -10.39 -12.85 -11.77
CA PHE A 118 -11.12 -12.81 -10.52
C PHE A 118 -10.58 -13.85 -9.55
N GLN A 119 -10.33 -15.09 -9.99
CA GLN A 119 -9.68 -16.13 -9.19
C GLN A 119 -8.25 -15.74 -8.80
N ASN A 120 -7.48 -15.10 -9.68
CA ASN A 120 -6.17 -14.54 -9.32
C ASN A 120 -6.30 -13.37 -8.34
N MET A 121 -7.32 -12.52 -8.45
CA MET A 121 -7.58 -11.42 -7.53
C MET A 121 -8.06 -11.94 -6.17
N VAL A 122 -8.90 -12.97 -6.14
CA VAL A 122 -9.34 -13.67 -4.93
C VAL A 122 -8.16 -14.42 -4.33
N ARG A 123 -7.33 -15.10 -5.13
CA ARG A 123 -6.10 -15.77 -4.68
C ARG A 123 -5.07 -14.77 -4.17
N ASP A 124 -4.89 -13.63 -4.82
CA ASP A 124 -4.03 -12.53 -4.36
C ASP A 124 -4.61 -11.84 -3.14
N ALA A 125 -5.93 -11.69 -3.02
CA ALA A 125 -6.58 -11.20 -1.80
C ALA A 125 -6.48 -12.23 -0.66
N ARG A 126 -6.50 -13.53 -0.98
CA ARG A 126 -6.33 -14.65 -0.05
C ARG A 126 -4.86 -14.88 0.33
N ALA A 127 -3.92 -14.54 -0.56
CA ALA A 127 -2.47 -14.55 -0.35
C ALA A 127 -1.95 -13.24 0.26
N ARG A 128 -2.65 -12.12 0.09
CA ARG A 128 -2.51 -10.90 0.92
C ARG A 128 -3.17 -11.08 2.28
N ARG A 129 -4.17 -11.96 2.39
CA ARG A 129 -4.53 -12.72 3.61
C ARG A 129 -3.54 -13.87 3.88
N VAL A 130 -2.27 -13.75 3.51
CA VAL A 130 -1.23 -14.28 4.40
C VAL A 130 -1.51 -13.60 5.73
N THR A 131 -2.10 -14.41 6.59
CA THR A 131 -2.77 -14.04 7.82
C THR A 131 -1.94 -13.01 8.57
N ILE A 132 -2.62 -12.07 9.23
CA ILE A 132 -2.05 -11.30 10.34
C ILE A 132 -1.25 -12.22 11.28
N SER A 133 -1.51 -13.54 11.30
CA SER A 133 -0.69 -14.55 11.97
C SER A 133 0.69 -14.84 11.37
N LYS A 134 0.94 -14.74 10.05
CA LYS A 134 2.28 -14.92 9.44
C LYS A 134 3.10 -13.64 9.47
N SER A 135 2.47 -12.46 9.34
CA SER A 135 3.14 -11.19 9.60
C SER A 135 3.32 -10.96 11.11
N ARG A 136 2.39 -11.38 11.98
CA ARG A 136 2.65 -11.52 13.43
C ARG A 136 3.69 -12.57 13.70
N ALA A 137 3.69 -13.73 13.05
CA ALA A 137 4.69 -14.76 13.32
C ALA A 137 6.07 -14.31 12.87
N LYS A 138 6.20 -13.65 11.71
CA LYS A 138 7.47 -13.04 11.30
C LYS A 138 7.84 -11.86 12.20
N ALA A 139 6.90 -10.99 12.60
CA ALA A 139 7.17 -9.91 13.54
C ALA A 139 7.40 -10.41 14.98
N HIS A 140 6.89 -11.59 15.36
CA HIS A 140 7.06 -12.27 16.64
C HIS A 140 8.35 -13.09 16.63
N LEU A 141 8.76 -13.63 15.48
CA LEU A 141 10.07 -14.26 15.30
C LEU A 141 11.16 -13.20 15.20
N ASP A 142 10.94 -12.11 14.46
CA ASP A 142 11.81 -10.92 14.44
C ASP A 142 11.80 -10.21 15.80
N MET A 143 10.66 -10.16 16.53
CA MET A 143 10.63 -9.72 17.93
C MET A 143 11.38 -10.69 18.83
N ASN A 144 11.21 -12.01 18.71
CA ASN A 144 11.91 -12.98 19.56
C ASN A 144 13.41 -12.99 19.26
N GLN A 145 13.81 -12.80 18.00
CA GLN A 145 15.20 -12.67 17.56
C GLN A 145 15.78 -11.35 18.07
N ALA A 146 15.02 -10.24 18.04
CA ALA A 146 15.41 -8.95 18.63
C ALA A 146 15.31 -8.90 20.17
N GLU A 147 14.45 -9.70 20.79
CA GLU A 147 14.34 -9.88 22.25
C GLU A 147 15.51 -10.71 22.78
N MET A 148 16.10 -11.58 21.95
CA MET A 148 17.36 -12.24 22.26
C MET A 148 18.59 -11.36 21.99
N ASP A 149 18.48 -10.32 21.16
CA ASP A 149 19.62 -9.51 20.69
C ASP A 149 19.72 -8.10 21.31
N THR A 150 18.90 -7.70 22.29
CA THR A 150 19.18 -6.47 23.08
C THR A 150 18.40 -6.43 24.39
N ARG A 151 19.03 -6.84 25.49
CA ARG A 151 18.51 -6.60 26.86
C ARG A 151 18.46 -5.09 27.18
N TYR A 152 19.19 -4.27 26.42
CA TYR A 152 19.30 -2.82 26.59
C TYR A 152 19.01 -2.09 25.27
N ILE A 153 18.20 -1.04 25.30
CA ILE A 153 17.99 -0.15 24.15
C ILE A 153 19.20 0.79 24.04
N THR A 154 19.99 0.63 22.98
CA THR A 154 21.14 1.48 22.62
C THR A 154 20.85 2.25 21.34
N PHE A 155 21.42 3.46 21.22
CA PHE A 155 21.37 4.25 19.99
C PHE A 155 22.50 3.84 19.05
N ASP A 156 22.23 3.90 17.75
CA ASP A 156 23.28 3.78 16.74
C ASP A 156 24.27 4.94 16.90
N PRO A 157 25.59 4.67 17.03
CA PRO A 157 26.59 5.71 17.25
C PRO A 157 26.92 6.52 15.99
N ASP A 158 26.63 5.98 14.80
CA ASP A 158 26.82 6.71 13.55
C ASP A 158 25.65 7.68 13.38
N VAL A 159 25.79 8.89 13.90
CA VAL A 159 24.78 9.95 13.81
C VAL A 159 25.47 11.29 13.60
N SER A 160 24.73 12.29 13.15
CA SER A 160 25.26 13.63 12.97
C SER A 160 25.85 14.21 14.27
N ASP A 161 26.91 15.00 14.14
CA ASP A 161 27.66 15.60 15.27
C ASP A 161 26.75 16.42 16.21
N ASN A 162 25.71 17.05 15.67
CA ASN A 162 24.74 17.84 16.44
C ASN A 162 23.77 16.95 17.25
N LEU A 163 23.51 15.73 16.79
CA LEU A 163 22.57 14.79 17.42
C LEU A 163 23.27 13.87 18.44
N ALA A 164 24.51 13.46 18.15
CA ALA A 164 25.33 12.59 18.99
C ALA A 164 25.34 12.98 20.49
N PRO A 165 25.63 14.25 20.88
CA PRO A 165 25.67 14.63 22.30
C PRO A 165 24.30 14.53 22.97
N ILE A 166 23.22 14.82 22.24
CA ILE A 166 21.84 14.77 22.77
C ILE A 166 21.43 13.32 23.02
N LEU A 167 21.68 12.42 22.05
CA LEU A 167 21.38 11.00 22.22
C LEU A 167 22.22 10.39 23.33
N THR A 168 23.50 10.77 23.43
CA THR A 168 24.39 10.34 24.52
C THR A 168 23.87 10.80 25.88
N GLU A 169 23.39 12.04 25.97
CA GLU A 169 22.79 12.56 27.21
C GLU A 169 21.51 11.81 27.59
N ILE A 170 20.62 11.57 26.62
CA ILE A 170 19.40 10.79 26.82
C ILE A 170 19.73 9.35 27.26
N GLN A 171 20.68 8.72 26.58
CA GLN A 171 21.12 7.35 26.87
C GLN A 171 21.64 7.26 28.31
N ASN A 172 22.63 8.08 28.67
CA ASN A 172 23.34 7.95 29.95
C ASN A 172 22.54 8.47 31.14
N LYS A 173 21.73 9.52 30.97
CA LYS A 173 21.04 10.17 32.10
C LYS A 173 19.57 9.75 32.26
N ILE A 174 18.93 9.26 31.20
CA ILE A 174 17.50 8.90 31.24
C ILE A 174 17.29 7.40 31.10
N ILE A 175 17.88 6.78 30.07
CA ILE A 175 17.57 5.38 29.69
C ILE A 175 18.37 4.40 30.56
N LEU A 176 19.71 4.47 30.52
CA LEU A 176 20.59 3.50 31.16
C LEU A 176 20.36 3.32 32.67
N PRO A 177 20.14 4.38 33.47
CA PRO A 177 19.89 4.22 34.90
C PRO A 177 18.64 3.40 35.23
N TYR A 178 17.68 3.28 34.29
CA TYR A 178 16.44 2.52 34.51
C TYR A 178 16.59 1.01 34.32
N TYR A 179 17.69 0.55 33.73
CA TYR A 179 18.03 -0.88 33.69
C TYR A 179 18.67 -1.39 34.99
N LEU A 180 19.14 -0.48 35.84
CA LEU A 180 19.67 -0.84 37.15
C LEU A 180 18.56 -1.40 38.07
N PRO A 181 18.87 -2.39 38.91
CA PRO A 181 17.98 -2.81 39.99
C PRO A 181 17.55 -1.60 40.85
N PRO A 182 16.30 -1.56 41.37
CA PRO A 182 15.77 -0.38 42.06
C PRO A 182 16.66 0.18 43.16
N HIS A 183 17.31 -0.69 43.95
CA HIS A 183 18.22 -0.30 45.02
C HIS A 183 19.52 0.35 44.51
N GLN A 184 20.09 -0.14 43.39
CA GLN A 184 21.29 0.45 42.80
C GLN A 184 20.97 1.77 42.13
N ARG A 185 19.81 1.84 41.46
CA ARG A 185 19.30 3.07 40.86
C ARG A 185 19.11 4.17 41.89
N GLU A 186 18.51 3.85 43.05
CA GLU A 186 18.36 4.82 44.14
C GLU A 186 19.71 5.31 44.67
N ARG A 187 20.69 4.40 44.80
CA ARG A 187 22.06 4.77 45.19
C ARG A 187 22.68 5.76 44.20
N VAL A 188 22.53 5.54 42.89
CA VAL A 188 23.07 6.41 41.82
C VAL A 188 22.52 7.84 41.90
N PHE A 189 21.26 8.02 42.28
CA PHE A 189 20.63 9.34 42.35
C PHE A 189 20.76 10.06 43.71
N ASN A 190 21.18 9.34 44.77
CA ASN A 190 21.19 9.86 46.13
C ASN A 190 22.56 10.45 46.52
N GLU A 191 22.56 11.74 46.86
CA GLU A 191 23.74 12.53 47.22
C GLU A 191 24.60 11.89 48.32
N LYS A 192 23.97 11.18 49.27
CA LYS A 192 24.67 10.51 50.38
C LYS A 192 25.67 9.46 49.91
N HIS A 193 25.41 8.82 48.77
CA HIS A 193 26.26 7.75 48.26
C HIS A 193 27.34 8.25 47.28
N ARG A 194 27.51 9.56 47.07
CA ARG A 194 28.50 10.13 46.15
C ARG A 194 29.91 9.59 46.37
N ASN A 195 30.41 9.63 47.60
CA ASN A 195 31.76 9.17 47.92
C ASN A 195 31.88 7.64 47.82
N SER A 196 30.82 6.90 48.16
CA SER A 196 30.78 5.44 48.02
C SER A 196 30.82 5.01 46.56
N LEU A 197 30.10 5.70 45.67
CA LEU A 197 30.07 5.43 44.23
C LEU A 197 31.37 5.81 43.52
N ARG A 198 32.15 6.75 44.09
CA ARG A 198 33.51 7.05 43.58
C ARG A 198 34.47 5.88 43.80
N MET A 199 34.37 5.21 44.95
CA MET A 199 35.24 4.08 45.29
C MET A 199 34.74 2.77 44.67
N ASN A 200 33.44 2.52 44.76
CA ASN A 200 32.77 1.32 44.25
C ASN A 200 31.61 1.75 43.32
N PRO A 201 31.90 2.04 42.04
CA PRO A 201 30.88 2.42 41.08
C PRO A 201 29.93 1.25 40.79
N VAL A 202 28.72 1.58 40.36
CA VAL A 202 27.78 0.59 39.83
C VAL A 202 28.03 0.50 38.33
N ASP A 203 28.13 -0.70 37.79
CA ASP A 203 28.35 -0.92 36.36
C ASP A 203 27.34 -1.87 35.74
N ILE A 204 27.14 -1.71 34.44
CA ILE A 204 26.38 -2.62 33.59
C ILE A 204 27.20 -2.94 32.36
N GLU A 205 27.20 -4.20 31.96
CA GLU A 205 27.80 -4.63 30.70
C GLU A 205 26.73 -4.60 29.61
N ILE A 206 26.96 -3.78 28.58
CA ILE A 206 26.10 -3.61 27.42
C ILE A 206 26.94 -3.92 26.19
N ASP A 207 26.56 -4.95 25.42
CA ASP A 207 27.23 -5.33 24.17
C ASP A 207 28.76 -5.49 24.31
N GLY A 208 29.22 -6.02 25.46
CA GLY A 208 30.63 -6.22 25.80
C GLY A 208 31.38 -4.95 26.28
N LEU A 209 30.69 -3.81 26.39
CA LEU A 209 31.23 -2.57 26.95
C LEU A 209 30.69 -2.34 28.37
N THR A 210 31.60 -2.12 29.32
CA THR A 210 31.24 -1.80 30.71
C THR A 210 30.89 -0.33 30.85
N HIS A 211 29.62 -0.02 31.07
CA HIS A 211 29.15 1.32 31.41
C HIS A 211 29.15 1.51 32.93
N ARG A 212 29.90 2.51 33.42
CA ARG A 212 30.03 2.82 34.85
C ARG A 212 29.19 4.02 35.24
N PHE A 213 28.31 3.84 36.23
CA PHE A 213 27.51 4.88 36.83
C PHE A 213 28.24 5.50 38.03
N SER A 214 28.56 6.78 37.90
CA SER A 214 28.90 7.65 39.02
C SER A 214 27.63 8.28 39.61
N HIS A 215 27.78 9.03 40.71
CA HIS A 215 26.67 9.78 41.28
C HIS A 215 26.08 10.78 40.28
N LEU A 216 24.79 10.64 39.97
CA LEU A 216 24.05 11.48 39.03
C LEU A 216 22.95 12.22 39.80
N PRO A 217 23.12 13.51 40.13
CA PRO A 217 22.11 14.24 40.88
C PRO A 217 20.87 14.52 40.02
N TRP A 218 19.69 14.53 40.65
CA TRP A 218 18.42 14.82 39.97
C TRP A 218 18.40 16.13 39.17
N LYS A 219 19.19 17.13 39.59
CA LYS A 219 19.31 18.42 38.91
C LYS A 219 20.04 18.34 37.56
N GLU A 220 20.88 17.34 37.35
CA GLU A 220 21.60 17.12 36.10
C GLU A 220 20.80 16.31 35.09
N ILE A 221 19.66 15.74 35.49
CA ILE A 221 18.74 15.02 34.60
C ILE A 221 17.99 16.07 33.76
N PRO A 222 18.16 16.05 32.43
CA PRO A 222 17.52 17.03 31.59
C PRO A 222 16.01 16.80 31.52
N SER A 223 15.27 17.85 31.18
CA SER A 223 13.84 17.75 30.93
C SER A 223 13.56 16.85 29.74
N THR A 224 12.91 15.70 29.98
CA THR A 224 12.59 14.71 28.94
C THR A 224 11.89 15.35 27.73
N ARG A 225 10.95 16.28 27.98
CA ARG A 225 10.25 16.98 26.91
C ARG A 225 11.20 17.86 26.09
N ALA A 226 12.15 18.53 26.72
CA ALA A 226 13.08 19.43 26.02
C ALA A 226 14.02 18.63 25.11
N VAL A 227 14.77 17.68 25.68
CA VAL A 227 15.77 16.89 24.95
C VAL A 227 15.15 16.01 23.87
N PHE A 228 13.93 15.49 24.09
CA PHE A 228 13.23 14.73 23.06
C PHE A 228 12.93 15.57 21.81
N HIS A 229 12.31 16.74 21.97
CA HIS A 229 12.02 17.58 20.79
C HIS A 229 13.30 18.21 20.22
N GLU A 230 14.37 18.33 21.01
CA GLU A 230 15.68 18.78 20.55
C GLU A 230 16.35 17.72 19.67
N ALA A 231 16.36 16.47 20.10
CA ALA A 231 16.81 15.34 19.28
C ALA A 231 16.05 15.30 17.95
N LEU A 232 14.72 15.44 17.95
CA LEU A 232 13.92 15.48 16.72
C LEU A 232 14.23 16.67 15.80
N ARG A 233 14.64 17.83 16.35
CA ARG A 233 15.06 18.97 15.53
C ARG A 233 16.37 18.68 14.81
N ASN A 234 17.30 17.99 15.48
CA ASN A 234 18.64 17.68 14.96
C ASN A 234 18.71 16.36 14.17
N MET A 235 17.62 15.57 14.07
CA MET A 235 17.56 14.43 13.14
C MET A 235 17.39 14.91 11.70
N GLU A 236 18.37 14.67 10.84
CA GLU A 236 18.37 15.14 9.44
C GLU A 236 18.58 14.00 8.46
N THR A 237 19.61 13.18 8.70
CA THR A 237 19.99 12.10 7.78
C THR A 237 19.08 10.89 7.93
N THR A 238 19.01 10.04 6.90
CA THR A 238 18.25 8.78 6.99
C THR A 238 18.74 7.91 8.15
N HIS A 239 20.03 8.00 8.49
CA HIS A 239 20.62 7.23 9.56
C HIS A 239 20.25 7.78 10.95
N ASP A 240 20.19 9.11 11.13
CA ASP A 240 19.64 9.73 12.34
C ASP A 240 18.22 9.24 12.65
N TRP A 241 17.39 9.11 11.60
CA TRP A 241 16.01 8.63 11.70
C TRP A 241 15.89 7.15 12.05
N SER A 242 16.95 6.35 11.87
CA SER A 242 16.99 4.96 12.35
C SER A 242 16.91 4.87 13.88
N ASN A 243 17.31 5.94 14.58
CA ASN A 243 17.22 6.05 16.03
C ASN A 243 15.84 6.53 16.53
N PHE A 244 14.91 6.91 15.65
CA PHE A 244 13.60 7.44 16.05
C PHE A 244 12.77 6.45 16.88
N VAL A 245 12.65 5.21 16.43
CA VAL A 245 11.92 4.15 17.17
C VAL A 245 12.64 3.78 18.46
N ARG A 246 13.97 3.74 18.43
CA ARG A 246 14.81 3.48 19.62
C ARG A 246 14.63 4.56 20.68
N LEU A 247 14.53 5.83 20.27
CA LEU A 247 14.33 6.97 21.16
C LEU A 247 13.00 6.86 21.90
N LEU A 248 11.91 6.59 21.18
CA LEU A 248 10.60 6.37 21.81
C LEU A 248 10.60 5.16 22.75
N SER A 249 11.22 4.06 22.31
CA SER A 249 11.29 2.83 23.09
C SER A 249 12.11 3.02 24.38
N GLY A 250 13.25 3.71 24.29
CA GLY A 250 14.11 4.00 25.45
C GLY A 250 13.43 4.90 26.47
N LEU A 251 12.68 5.91 26.03
CA LEU A 251 11.88 6.75 26.92
C LEU A 251 10.78 5.96 27.63
N ARG A 252 10.15 5.02 26.92
CA ARG A 252 9.14 4.14 27.52
C ARG A 252 9.75 3.18 28.54
N GLU A 253 10.90 2.58 28.23
CA GLU A 253 11.62 1.70 29.14
C GLU A 253 12.05 2.45 30.41
N ALA A 254 12.48 3.71 30.25
CA ALA A 254 12.73 4.64 31.36
C ALA A 254 11.46 5.12 32.09
N LYS A 255 10.29 4.51 31.81
CA LYS A 255 8.97 4.83 32.38
C LYS A 255 8.59 6.31 32.27
N ARG A 256 9.09 7.01 31.24
CA ARG A 256 8.75 8.41 30.97
C ARG A 256 7.43 8.48 30.22
N VAL A 257 6.46 9.21 30.79
CA VAL A 257 5.14 9.39 30.18
C VAL A 257 5.20 10.47 29.11
N ILE A 258 4.91 10.08 27.87
CA ILE A 258 4.73 11.01 26.75
C ILE A 258 3.23 11.29 26.60
N ASN A 259 2.82 12.54 26.83
CA ASN A 259 1.42 12.93 26.70
C ASN A 259 1.01 13.18 25.23
N THR A 260 -0.30 13.27 24.98
CA THR A 260 -0.85 13.48 23.63
C THR A 260 -0.27 14.73 22.95
N ALA A 261 -0.15 15.84 23.67
CA ALA A 261 0.38 17.09 23.11
C ALA A 261 1.84 16.93 22.64
N MET A 262 2.65 16.16 23.35
CA MET A 262 4.02 15.83 22.97
C MET A 262 4.06 14.91 21.76
N PHE A 263 3.19 13.90 21.67
CA PHE A 263 3.07 13.07 20.48
C PHE A 263 2.63 13.87 19.26
N VAL A 264 1.62 14.74 19.36
CA VAL A 264 1.20 15.52 18.18
C VAL A 264 2.29 16.50 17.73
N LYS A 265 2.99 17.14 18.68
CA LYS A 265 4.14 17.99 18.32
C LYS A 265 5.27 17.19 17.66
N MET A 266 5.54 15.97 18.13
CA MET A 266 6.47 15.04 17.46
C MET A 266 6.02 14.74 16.03
N ILE A 267 4.76 14.36 15.83
CA ILE A 267 4.20 14.06 14.49
C ILE A 267 4.41 15.23 13.55
N ARG A 268 4.16 16.47 14.01
CA ARG A 268 4.42 17.70 13.23
C ARG A 268 5.86 17.87 12.82
N GLN A 269 6.79 17.72 13.77
CA GLN A 269 8.21 17.90 13.49
C GLN A 269 8.73 16.84 12.51
N THR A 270 8.31 15.59 12.70
CA THR A 270 8.68 14.47 11.83
C THR A 270 8.05 14.61 10.44
N GLY A 271 6.79 15.02 10.38
CA GLY A 271 6.05 15.28 9.15
C GLY A 271 6.65 16.41 8.33
N ALA A 272 6.98 17.55 8.97
CA ALA A 272 7.60 18.70 8.33
C ALA A 272 8.99 18.40 7.73
N LYS A 273 9.67 17.35 8.21
CA LYS A 273 10.93 16.84 7.65
C LYS A 273 10.71 15.77 6.56
N GLY A 274 9.48 15.53 6.13
CA GLY A 274 9.14 14.52 5.11
C GLY A 274 9.26 13.07 5.59
N ARG A 275 9.35 12.82 6.90
CA ARG A 275 9.60 11.49 7.49
C ARG A 275 8.36 10.87 8.13
N VAL A 276 7.17 11.19 7.63
CA VAL A 276 5.88 10.71 8.18
C VAL A 276 5.81 9.18 8.35
N PHE A 277 6.47 8.41 7.48
CA PHE A 277 6.50 6.95 7.61
C PHE A 277 7.20 6.47 8.89
N ALA A 278 8.17 7.22 9.44
CA ALA A 278 8.80 6.87 10.71
C ALA A 278 7.79 6.91 11.86
N VAL A 279 6.80 7.82 11.80
CA VAL A 279 5.67 7.86 12.76
C VAL A 279 4.78 6.63 12.59
N ILE A 280 4.45 6.27 11.35
CA ILE A 280 3.64 5.09 11.03
C ILE A 280 4.35 3.83 11.56
N ASP A 281 5.65 3.69 11.31
CA ASP A 281 6.42 2.54 11.78
C ASP A 281 6.56 2.49 13.31
N ALA A 282 6.76 3.64 13.96
CA ALA A 282 6.72 3.72 15.41
C ALA A 282 5.35 3.31 15.98
N ALA A 283 4.25 3.69 15.32
CA ALA A 283 2.90 3.32 15.73
C ALA A 283 2.64 1.82 15.53
N ARG A 284 3.15 1.20 14.45
CA ARG A 284 3.09 -0.26 14.26
C ARG A 284 3.74 -1.02 15.42
N GLN A 285 4.76 -0.43 16.02
CA GLN A 285 5.48 -0.95 17.18
C GLN A 285 4.95 -0.38 18.50
N THR A 286 3.63 -0.20 18.63
CA THR A 286 3.00 0.49 19.76
C THR A 286 3.38 -0.07 21.13
N LYS A 287 3.64 -1.38 21.25
CA LYS A 287 4.10 -2.02 22.50
C LYS A 287 5.53 -1.63 22.92
N ARG A 288 6.37 -1.22 21.98
CA ARG A 288 7.74 -0.75 22.25
C ARG A 288 7.78 0.77 22.39
N THR A 289 7.13 1.50 21.48
CA THR A 289 7.22 2.97 21.42
C THR A 289 6.23 3.69 22.33
N GLY A 290 5.10 3.05 22.66
CA GLY A 290 3.99 3.70 23.37
C GLY A 290 3.16 4.66 22.51
N LEU A 291 3.50 4.84 21.22
CA LEU A 291 2.70 5.65 20.30
C LEU A 291 1.43 4.87 19.90
N ARG A 292 0.27 5.42 20.24
CA ARG A 292 -1.06 4.88 19.89
C ARG A 292 -1.84 5.86 19.03
N PHE A 293 -2.64 5.33 18.11
CA PHE A 293 -3.59 6.09 17.28
C PHE A 293 -4.98 6.03 17.92
N ASP A 294 -5.01 6.48 19.16
CA ASP A 294 -6.13 6.37 20.10
C ASP A 294 -7.05 7.61 20.09
N LEU A 295 -6.64 8.68 19.40
CA LEU A 295 -7.35 9.96 19.34
C LEU A 295 -7.29 10.55 17.93
N PRO A 296 -8.36 11.25 17.50
CA PRO A 296 -8.41 11.84 16.17
C PRO A 296 -7.27 12.83 15.91
N GLN A 297 -6.82 13.60 16.89
CA GLN A 297 -5.76 14.60 16.65
C GLN A 297 -4.44 13.95 16.20
N LYS A 298 -4.11 12.76 16.70
CA LYS A 298 -2.91 12.04 16.27
C LYS A 298 -3.08 11.47 14.87
N VAL A 299 -4.25 10.90 14.58
CA VAL A 299 -4.56 10.31 13.27
C VAL A 299 -4.63 11.37 12.19
N GLN A 300 -5.39 12.44 12.41
CA GLN A 300 -5.56 13.56 11.48
C GLN A 300 -4.22 14.22 11.15
N GLU A 301 -3.34 14.43 12.14
CA GLU A 301 -2.02 15.01 11.90
C GLU A 301 -1.15 14.11 11.02
N VAL A 302 -1.15 12.79 11.25
CA VAL A 302 -0.42 11.85 10.38
C VAL A 302 -1.01 11.86 8.97
N LEU A 303 -2.34 11.81 8.84
CA LEU A 303 -3.03 11.81 7.55
C LEU A 303 -2.76 13.10 6.75
N LEU A 304 -2.70 14.25 7.41
CA LEU A 304 -2.31 15.52 6.81
C LEU A 304 -0.93 15.41 6.14
N PHE A 305 0.09 14.94 6.87
CA PHE A 305 1.44 14.80 6.29
C PHE A 305 1.52 13.70 5.23
N VAL A 306 0.67 12.67 5.29
CA VAL A 306 0.53 11.70 4.21
C VAL A 306 -0.04 12.35 2.93
N GLN A 307 -1.00 13.27 3.06
CA GLN A 307 -1.53 14.04 1.93
C GLN A 307 -0.51 15.05 1.39
N LEU A 308 0.15 15.81 2.27
CA LEU A 308 1.20 16.76 1.90
C LEU A 308 2.33 16.07 1.14
N LYS A 309 2.71 14.85 1.53
CA LYS A 309 3.68 14.06 0.77
C LYS A 309 3.28 13.87 -0.70
N ALA A 310 2.00 13.60 -0.99
CA ALA A 310 1.53 13.44 -2.36
C ALA A 310 1.49 14.80 -3.09
N LEU A 311 1.11 15.87 -2.39
CA LEU A 311 1.11 17.23 -2.92
C LEU A 311 2.54 17.70 -3.27
N ASP A 312 3.49 17.53 -2.37
CA ASP A 312 4.91 17.91 -2.55
C ASP A 312 5.55 17.14 -3.71
N ALA A 313 5.07 15.92 -3.97
CA ALA A 313 5.43 15.12 -5.13
C ALA A 313 4.64 15.48 -6.40
N ALA A 314 3.93 16.62 -6.42
CA ALA A 314 3.09 17.09 -7.52
C ALA A 314 2.11 16.02 -8.02
N TRP A 315 1.52 15.25 -7.10
CA TRP A 315 0.58 14.16 -7.39
C TRP A 315 1.12 13.07 -8.31
N GLU A 316 2.45 12.85 -8.32
CA GLU A 316 3.08 11.75 -9.06
C GLU A 316 2.44 10.41 -8.66
N LYS A 317 2.20 9.56 -9.66
CA LYS A 317 1.36 8.36 -9.51
C LYS A 317 1.84 7.43 -8.40
N LYS A 318 3.14 7.10 -8.36
CA LYS A 318 3.71 6.17 -7.38
C LYS A 318 3.63 6.74 -5.97
N GLU A 319 3.95 8.03 -5.79
CA GLU A 319 3.88 8.71 -4.51
C GLU A 319 2.43 8.84 -4.01
N LEU A 320 1.49 9.15 -4.90
CA LEU A 320 0.06 9.23 -4.60
C LEU A 320 -0.53 7.86 -4.22
N GLU A 321 -0.22 6.81 -4.97
CA GLU A 321 -0.61 5.44 -4.62
C GLU A 321 -0.01 5.01 -3.28
N GLN A 322 1.23 5.43 -2.97
CA GLN A 322 1.86 5.16 -1.68
C GLN A 322 1.16 5.91 -0.55
N ALA A 323 0.85 7.19 -0.73
CA ALA A 323 0.11 7.98 0.24
C ALA A 323 -1.27 7.37 0.52
N LEU A 324 -2.00 6.92 -0.51
CA LEU A 324 -3.28 6.23 -0.35
C LEU A 324 -3.16 4.91 0.43
N ARG A 325 -2.07 4.16 0.23
CA ARG A 325 -1.79 2.96 1.03
C ARG A 325 -1.51 3.31 2.49
N TRP A 326 -0.74 4.36 2.74
CA TRP A 326 -0.40 4.80 4.09
C TRP A 326 -1.60 5.36 4.84
N SER A 327 -2.48 6.13 4.19
CA SER A 327 -3.70 6.64 4.82
C SER A 327 -4.64 5.50 5.25
N THR A 328 -4.79 4.49 4.40
CA THR A 328 -5.56 3.28 4.72
C THR A 328 -4.93 2.53 5.90
N MET A 329 -3.61 2.34 5.90
CA MET A 329 -2.88 1.69 6.99
C MET A 329 -3.03 2.41 8.32
N VAL A 330 -3.04 3.75 8.31
CA VAL A 330 -3.23 4.57 9.53
C VAL A 330 -4.61 4.35 10.12
N LEU A 331 -5.66 4.32 9.29
CA LEU A 331 -7.03 4.05 9.75
C LEU A 331 -7.20 2.60 10.23
N GLU A 332 -6.59 1.62 9.55
CA GLU A 332 -6.58 0.22 9.98
C GLU A 332 -5.89 0.06 11.35
N MET A 333 -4.77 0.75 11.57
CA MET A 333 -4.11 0.77 12.87
C MET A 333 -4.97 1.44 13.95
N ALA A 334 -5.66 2.54 13.64
CA ALA A 334 -6.57 3.18 14.59
C ALA A 334 -7.73 2.25 15.00
N ALA A 335 -8.18 1.37 14.11
CA ALA A 335 -9.19 0.35 14.39
C ALA A 335 -8.66 -0.83 15.23
N ASP A 336 -7.34 -1.05 15.25
CA ASP A 336 -6.72 -2.16 15.98
C ASP A 336 -6.90 -1.98 17.50
N PRO A 337 -7.34 -3.01 18.25
CA PRO A 337 -7.45 -2.97 19.70
C PRO A 337 -6.18 -2.50 20.44
N ALA A 338 -4.99 -2.73 19.87
CA ALA A 338 -3.73 -2.28 20.43
C ALA A 338 -3.58 -0.74 20.42
N HIS A 339 -4.33 -0.04 19.57
CA HIS A 339 -4.31 1.43 19.50
C HIS A 339 -5.46 2.08 20.28
N ARG A 340 -6.30 1.30 20.97
CA ARG A 340 -7.37 1.89 21.79
C ARG A 340 -6.81 2.73 22.94
N LEU A 341 -7.60 3.73 23.33
CA LEU A 341 -7.36 4.53 24.52
C LEU A 341 -7.25 3.63 25.77
N GLU A 342 -6.17 3.80 26.52
CA GLU A 342 -6.04 3.15 27.84
C GLU A 342 -6.96 3.79 28.88
N LYS A 343 -7.27 5.08 28.72
CA LYS A 343 -8.14 5.84 29.62
C LYS A 343 -9.58 5.86 29.11
N ARG A 344 -10.51 6.26 29.99
CA ARG A 344 -11.90 6.51 29.61
C ARG A 344 -11.96 7.41 28.38
N ARG A 345 -12.75 6.97 27.39
CA ARG A 345 -13.04 7.73 26.17
C ARG A 345 -13.63 9.10 26.55
N PRO A 346 -13.10 10.21 26.02
CA PRO A 346 -13.68 11.52 26.26
C PRO A 346 -15.11 11.61 25.72
N ASP A 347 -16.00 12.29 26.44
CA ASP A 347 -17.42 12.38 26.07
C ASP A 347 -17.63 13.16 24.76
N TRP A 348 -16.70 14.08 24.40
CA TRP A 348 -16.73 14.82 23.13
C TRP A 348 -16.34 13.97 21.91
N LEU A 349 -15.74 12.79 22.10
CA LEU A 349 -15.31 11.93 21.00
C LEU A 349 -16.52 11.13 20.50
N SER A 350 -17.31 11.70 19.59
CA SER A 350 -18.55 11.11 19.09
C SER A 350 -18.34 9.82 18.28
N TRP A 351 -17.28 9.75 17.47
CA TRP A 351 -17.00 8.61 16.60
C TRP A 351 -15.82 7.76 17.10
N PRO A 352 -15.80 6.45 16.79
CA PRO A 352 -14.57 5.69 16.78
C PRO A 352 -13.51 6.44 15.95
N VAL A 353 -12.25 6.38 16.37
CA VAL A 353 -11.16 7.20 15.78
C VAL A 353 -10.99 6.90 14.30
N GLU A 354 -11.10 5.64 13.91
CA GLU A 354 -11.03 5.16 12.54
C GLU A 354 -12.23 5.57 11.66
N ARG A 355 -13.34 5.99 12.29
CA ARG A 355 -14.56 6.47 11.63
C ARG A 355 -14.79 7.97 11.83
N ASP A 356 -13.79 8.67 12.35
CA ASP A 356 -13.81 10.11 12.48
C ASP A 356 -14.06 10.76 11.10
N PRO A 357 -15.09 11.62 10.94
CA PRO A 357 -15.49 12.14 9.64
C PRO A 357 -14.35 12.83 8.90
N LEU A 358 -13.54 13.63 9.60
CA LEU A 358 -12.39 14.30 9.00
C LEU A 358 -11.29 13.30 8.62
N SER A 359 -10.98 12.32 9.46
CA SER A 359 -9.97 11.31 9.15
C SER A 359 -10.33 10.48 7.89
N LEU A 360 -11.61 10.22 7.66
CA LEU A 360 -12.10 9.51 6.47
C LEU A 360 -11.95 10.32 5.18
N THR A 361 -11.86 11.65 5.26
CA THR A 361 -11.68 12.48 4.06
C THR A 361 -10.29 12.34 3.45
N ALA A 362 -9.26 11.94 4.22
CA ALA A 362 -7.89 11.77 3.70
C ALA A 362 -7.77 10.71 2.60
N PRO A 363 -8.18 9.44 2.83
CA PRO A 363 -8.15 8.43 1.78
C PRO A 363 -9.13 8.74 0.64
N LEU A 364 -10.26 9.41 0.90
CA LEU A 364 -11.17 9.86 -0.15
C LEU A 364 -10.47 10.86 -1.08
N HIS A 365 -9.83 11.89 -0.53
CA HIS A 365 -9.11 12.90 -1.28
C HIS A 365 -8.01 12.27 -2.14
N LEU A 366 -7.18 11.39 -1.55
CA LEU A 366 -6.10 10.70 -2.27
C LEU A 366 -6.62 9.77 -3.38
N ALA A 367 -7.73 9.06 -3.13
CA ALA A 367 -8.36 8.21 -4.14
C ALA A 367 -8.95 9.04 -5.29
N ALA A 368 -9.59 10.17 -4.98
CA ALA A 368 -10.14 11.08 -5.97
C ALA A 368 -9.04 11.72 -6.82
N ALA A 369 -7.96 12.19 -6.20
CA ALA A 369 -6.78 12.72 -6.91
C ALA A 369 -6.19 11.68 -7.87
N LEU A 370 -6.12 10.40 -7.45
CA LEU A 370 -5.62 9.32 -8.31
C LEU A 370 -6.56 9.07 -9.50
N ALA A 371 -7.88 9.10 -9.26
CA ALA A 371 -8.88 8.92 -10.31
C ALA A 371 -8.80 10.04 -11.36
N VAL A 372 -8.74 11.30 -10.92
CA VAL A 372 -8.66 12.48 -11.79
C VAL A 372 -7.33 12.52 -12.54
N GLY A 373 -6.21 12.45 -11.83
CA GLY A 373 -4.88 12.65 -12.42
C GLY A 373 -4.40 11.48 -13.28
N HIS A 374 -4.77 10.24 -12.95
CA HIS A 374 -4.15 9.04 -13.55
C HIS A 374 -5.11 8.05 -14.18
N ASN A 375 -6.42 8.19 -13.97
CA ASN A 375 -7.45 7.27 -14.48
C ASN A 375 -8.54 7.98 -15.31
N ALA A 376 -8.23 9.13 -15.91
CA ALA A 376 -9.15 9.89 -16.76
C ALA A 376 -10.50 10.23 -16.05
N GLY A 377 -10.45 10.52 -14.75
CA GLY A 377 -11.63 10.82 -13.94
C GLY A 377 -12.50 9.61 -13.60
N ARG A 378 -12.07 8.38 -13.88
CA ARG A 378 -12.83 7.16 -13.61
C ARG A 378 -12.37 6.48 -12.32
N ASP A 379 -13.33 6.06 -11.50
CA ASP A 379 -13.09 5.24 -10.31
C ASP A 379 -12.87 3.77 -10.68
N VAL A 380 -11.74 3.47 -11.33
CA VAL A 380 -11.43 2.14 -11.87
C VAL A 380 -11.43 1.05 -10.79
N ASP A 381 -10.96 1.37 -9.58
CA ASP A 381 -10.81 0.42 -8.48
C ASP A 381 -11.98 0.47 -7.47
N GLY A 382 -13.00 1.31 -7.70
CA GLY A 382 -14.14 1.50 -6.79
C GLY A 382 -13.80 2.16 -5.45
N ARG A 383 -12.58 2.70 -5.31
CA ARG A 383 -12.07 3.26 -4.03
C ARG A 383 -12.68 4.61 -3.74
N VAL A 384 -12.92 5.43 -4.75
CA VAL A 384 -13.55 6.74 -4.57
C VAL A 384 -14.96 6.54 -4.02
N ALA A 385 -15.75 5.67 -4.67
CA ALA A 385 -17.10 5.33 -4.22
C ALA A 385 -17.12 4.71 -2.83
N TYR A 386 -16.15 3.83 -2.51
CA TYR A 386 -16.02 3.23 -1.19
C TYR A 386 -15.82 4.29 -0.10
N TRP A 387 -14.81 5.15 -0.23
CA TRP A 387 -14.52 6.16 0.79
C TRP A 387 -15.57 7.26 0.86
N ALA A 388 -16.18 7.63 -0.27
CA ALA A 388 -17.28 8.59 -0.31
C ALA A 388 -18.47 8.10 0.52
N LYS A 389 -18.85 6.82 0.41
CA LYS A 389 -19.90 6.22 1.24
C LYS A 389 -19.58 6.30 2.74
N GLN A 390 -18.32 6.07 3.13
CA GLN A 390 -17.91 6.15 4.53
C GLN A 390 -17.99 7.58 5.07
N VAL A 391 -17.52 8.56 4.30
CA VAL A 391 -17.60 9.98 4.68
C VAL A 391 -19.06 10.42 4.81
N VAL A 392 -19.91 10.12 3.82
CA VAL A 392 -21.34 10.46 3.85
C VAL A 392 -22.06 9.80 5.03
N ALA A 393 -21.68 8.57 5.39
CA ALA A 393 -22.28 7.88 6.54
C ALA A 393 -21.85 8.49 7.90
N ALA A 394 -20.66 9.09 7.97
CA ALA A 394 -20.11 9.64 9.22
C ALA A 394 -20.42 11.14 9.39
N TRP A 395 -20.41 11.91 8.30
CA TRP A 395 -20.53 13.36 8.30
C TRP A 395 -21.99 13.82 8.35
N PRO A 396 -22.42 14.63 9.34
CA PRO A 396 -23.81 15.08 9.44
C PRO A 396 -24.25 15.95 8.26
N ALA A 397 -25.44 15.71 7.73
CA ALA A 397 -25.98 16.47 6.60
C ALA A 397 -26.11 17.96 6.92
N GLY A 398 -25.69 18.82 5.98
CA GLY A 398 -25.79 20.27 6.08
C GLY A 398 -24.84 20.93 7.08
N LYS A 399 -23.93 20.18 7.72
CA LYS A 399 -23.02 20.72 8.74
C LYS A 399 -21.61 20.97 8.19
N GLY A 400 -21.07 22.14 8.51
CA GLY A 400 -19.65 22.45 8.28
C GLY A 400 -18.71 21.67 9.22
N LEU A 401 -17.40 21.81 9.01
CA LEU A 401 -16.39 21.09 9.80
C LEU A 401 -16.52 21.33 11.31
N LEU A 402 -16.68 22.59 11.74
CA LEU A 402 -16.81 22.92 13.16
C LEU A 402 -18.11 22.41 13.76
N GLU A 403 -19.20 22.46 12.98
CA GLU A 403 -20.54 22.06 13.39
C GLU A 403 -20.72 20.53 13.42
N ALA A 404 -19.86 19.80 12.70
CA ALA A 404 -19.84 18.35 12.74
C ALA A 404 -19.53 17.86 14.15
N TYR A 405 -18.62 18.52 14.87
CA TYR A 405 -18.21 18.10 16.22
C TYR A 405 -19.03 18.79 17.32
N PRO A 406 -19.21 18.15 18.49
CA PRO A 406 -19.87 18.77 19.64
C PRO A 406 -19.04 19.95 20.19
N ALA A 407 -19.67 20.93 20.84
CA ALA A 407 -18.98 22.14 21.31
C ALA A 407 -17.84 21.81 22.31
N GLU A 408 -18.01 20.76 23.09
CA GLU A 408 -17.05 20.24 24.07
C GLU A 408 -15.76 19.75 23.41
N ALA A 409 -15.80 19.38 22.13
CA ALA A 409 -14.61 19.00 21.36
C ALA A 409 -13.67 20.20 21.09
N PHE A 410 -14.06 21.43 21.42
CA PHE A 410 -13.24 22.63 21.19
C PHE A 410 -12.75 23.31 22.48
N GLY A 411 -13.18 22.85 23.66
CA GLY A 411 -13.05 23.61 24.92
C GLY A 411 -12.28 22.94 26.06
N GLY A 412 -11.49 21.89 25.83
CA GLY A 412 -10.89 21.10 26.92
C GLY A 412 -9.47 20.56 26.68
N LYS A 413 -8.84 20.04 27.75
CA LYS A 413 -7.56 19.34 27.64
C LYS A 413 -7.70 18.08 26.79
N GLY A 414 -6.88 17.95 25.75
CA GLY A 414 -6.96 16.84 24.80
C GLY A 414 -8.15 16.90 23.83
N SER A 415 -8.85 18.04 23.74
CA SER A 415 -9.92 18.29 22.77
C SER A 415 -9.41 18.39 21.32
N VAL A 416 -10.29 18.43 20.32
CA VAL A 416 -9.95 18.56 18.89
C VAL A 416 -9.17 19.85 18.62
N SER A 417 -9.44 20.94 19.35
CA SER A 417 -8.64 22.19 19.30
C SER A 417 -7.36 22.15 20.17
N GLY A 418 -7.25 21.17 21.07
CA GLY A 418 -6.15 21.04 22.03
C GLY A 418 -6.18 22.06 23.17
N ASP A 419 -5.21 21.94 24.09
CA ASP A 419 -5.16 22.66 25.39
C ASP A 419 -5.16 24.20 25.33
N ARG A 420 -5.07 24.83 24.14
CA ARG A 420 -4.99 26.30 23.99
C ARG A 420 -6.19 26.94 23.28
N GLY A 421 -7.24 26.18 22.93
CA GLY A 421 -8.42 26.72 22.25
C GLY A 421 -8.20 27.18 20.81
N ASP A 422 -6.95 27.27 20.33
CA ASP A 422 -6.69 27.50 18.91
C ASP A 422 -7.04 26.25 18.11
N VAL A 423 -7.87 26.41 17.08
CA VAL A 423 -8.31 25.39 16.12
C VAL A 423 -7.16 24.89 15.21
N ARG A 424 -5.92 24.82 15.73
CA ARG A 424 -4.69 24.49 14.99
C ARG A 424 -4.65 23.07 14.43
N TYR A 425 -5.42 22.13 14.98
CA TYR A 425 -5.45 20.74 14.50
C TYR A 425 -6.41 20.55 13.32
N LEU A 426 -7.41 21.44 13.15
CA LEU A 426 -8.24 21.50 11.94
C LEU A 426 -7.56 22.28 10.81
N SER A 427 -6.26 22.63 10.96
CA SER A 427 -5.45 23.26 9.91
C SER A 427 -5.24 22.38 8.67
N ALA A 428 -5.69 21.11 8.71
CA ALA A 428 -5.79 20.23 7.54
C ALA A 428 -6.99 20.56 6.62
N ALA A 429 -7.98 21.33 7.09
CA ALA A 429 -9.15 21.74 6.32
C ALA A 429 -8.84 22.33 4.92
N PRO A 430 -7.78 23.13 4.71
CA PRO A 430 -7.47 23.69 3.40
C PRO A 430 -7.17 22.62 2.34
N LEU A 431 -6.55 21.49 2.71
CA LEU A 431 -6.30 20.38 1.78
C LEU A 431 -7.56 19.57 1.44
N TYR A 432 -8.62 19.70 2.23
CA TYR A 432 -9.91 19.08 1.96
C TYR A 432 -10.85 19.98 1.15
N ILE A 433 -10.51 21.28 1.02
CA ILE A 433 -11.37 22.31 0.42
C ILE A 433 -10.73 22.91 -0.85
N ALA A 434 -9.41 22.81 -1.04
CA ALA A 434 -8.76 23.31 -2.24
C ALA A 434 -9.09 22.41 -3.46
N PRO A 435 -9.57 22.98 -4.58
CA PRO A 435 -9.72 22.23 -5.82
C PRO A 435 -8.32 21.77 -6.29
N ALA A 436 -8.22 20.48 -6.62
CA ALA A 436 -7.04 19.88 -7.24
C ALA A 436 -6.78 20.46 -8.64
#